data_AF-A0ABD5PA05-F1
#
_entry.id   AF-A0ABD5PA05-F1
#
_cell.length_a   1.000
_cell.length_b   1.000
_cell.length_c   1.000
_cell.angle_alpha   90.00
_cell.angle_beta   90.00
_cell.angle_gamma   90.00
#
_symmetry.space_group_name_H-M   'P 1'
#
loop_
_entity.id
_entity.type
_entity.pdbx_description
1 polymer ?
#
loop_
_entity_poly.entity_id
_entity_poly.type
_entity_poly.pdbx_seq_one_letter_code
_entity_poly.pdbx_strand_id
1 'polypeptide(L)'
;MADTKQGREKQARDAERRQREREIEEERERADEAAPAPDGSNPVQRGEVGAEVDDPESPRSCHRRGCDEPAAFLVLERYLEETGQGPVEARAYLCADHTGEECPTNLDHAYEEYVFRIEPIPGHTASSPP
;
A
#
# COMPACT_ATOMS: atom_id res chain seq x y z
N MET A 1 -5.18 -52.69 -36.57
CA MET A 1 -4.98 -52.17 -35.20
C MET A 1 -6.19 -51.34 -34.84
N ALA A 2 -7.01 -51.76 -33.88
CA ALA A 2 -8.29 -51.11 -33.58
C ALA A 2 -8.10 -50.06 -32.49
N ASP A 3 -8.41 -48.79 -32.81
CA ASP A 3 -8.46 -47.70 -31.83
C ASP A 3 -9.68 -47.94 -30.92
N THR A 4 -9.42 -48.50 -29.75
CA THR A 4 -10.46 -48.76 -28.76
C THR A 4 -10.79 -47.44 -28.05
N LYS A 5 -12.04 -47.27 -27.60
CA LYS A 5 -12.45 -46.11 -26.79
C LYS A 5 -11.50 -45.86 -25.60
N GLN A 6 -10.98 -46.93 -25.00
CA GLN A 6 -9.99 -46.88 -23.93
C GLN A 6 -8.62 -46.33 -24.37
N GLY A 7 -8.20 -46.56 -25.62
CA GLY A 7 -6.97 -46.00 -26.18
C GLY A 7 -7.03 -44.47 -26.29
N ARG A 8 -8.16 -43.92 -26.72
CA ARG A 8 -8.39 -42.47 -26.82
C ARG A 8 -8.40 -41.78 -25.46
N GLU A 9 -9.05 -42.38 -24.46
CA GLU A 9 -9.07 -41.86 -23.09
C GLU A 9 -7.68 -41.86 -22.46
N LYS A 10 -6.87 -42.90 -22.72
CA LYS A 10 -5.48 -42.95 -22.26
C LYS A 10 -4.63 -41.86 -22.90
N GLN A 11 -4.79 -41.62 -24.21
CA GLN A 11 -4.08 -40.55 -24.91
C GLN A 11 -4.45 -39.17 -24.38
N ALA A 12 -5.73 -38.92 -24.06
CA ALA A 12 -6.17 -37.66 -23.47
C ALA A 12 -5.54 -37.40 -22.09
N ARG A 13 -5.55 -38.41 -21.21
CA ARG A 13 -4.93 -38.30 -19.88
C ARG A 13 -3.41 -38.10 -19.93
N ASP A 14 -2.76 -38.72 -20.90
CA ASP A 14 -1.31 -38.56 -21.12
C ASP A 14 -0.97 -37.15 -21.63
N ALA A 15 -1.80 -36.61 -22.53
CA ALA A 15 -1.66 -35.24 -23.02
C ALA A 15 -1.88 -34.19 -21.92
N GLU A 16 -2.90 -34.39 -21.07
CA GLU A 16 -3.20 -33.53 -19.92
C GLU A 16 -2.06 -33.54 -18.89
N ARG A 17 -1.52 -34.73 -18.56
CA ARG A 17 -0.36 -34.86 -17.67
C ARG A 17 0.85 -34.07 -18.20
N ARG A 18 1.14 -34.20 -19.50
CA ARG A 18 2.25 -33.48 -20.13
C ARG A 18 2.04 -31.97 -20.18
N GLN A 19 0.80 -31.48 -20.29
CA GLN A 19 0.51 -30.04 -20.17
C GLN A 19 0.80 -29.55 -18.76
N ARG A 20 0.27 -30.25 -17.77
CA ARG A 20 0.41 -29.87 -16.36
C ARG A 20 1.86 -29.84 -15.88
N GLU A 21 2.67 -30.78 -16.34
CA GLU A 21 4.12 -30.81 -16.03
C GLU A 21 4.84 -29.57 -16.58
N ARG A 22 4.49 -29.11 -17.79
CA ARG A 22 5.06 -27.88 -18.39
C ARG A 22 4.62 -26.62 -17.65
N GLU A 23 3.35 -26.53 -17.26
CA GLU A 23 2.84 -25.39 -16.50
C GLU A 23 3.57 -25.23 -15.16
N ILE A 24 3.82 -26.34 -14.45
CA ILE A 24 4.55 -26.33 -13.19
C ILE A 24 6.03 -25.95 -13.39
N GLU A 25 6.66 -26.43 -14.46
CA GLU A 25 8.05 -26.08 -14.78
C GLU A 25 8.20 -24.60 -15.15
N GLU A 26 7.28 -24.05 -15.95
CA GLU A 26 7.26 -22.64 -16.34
C GLU A 26 6.98 -21.71 -15.15
N GLU A 27 6.06 -22.08 -14.25
CA GLU A 27 5.83 -21.32 -13.01
C GLU A 27 7.07 -21.30 -12.12
N ARG A 28 7.81 -22.41 -12.07
CA ARG A 28 9.06 -22.49 -11.30
C ARG A 28 10.19 -21.70 -11.94
N GLU A 29 10.31 -21.72 -13.27
CA GLU A 29 11.30 -20.90 -14.00
C GLU A 29 11.02 -19.41 -13.79
N ARG A 30 9.76 -18.99 -13.91
CA ARG A 30 9.34 -17.61 -13.65
C ARG A 30 9.60 -17.16 -12.21
N ALA A 31 9.42 -18.07 -11.25
CA ALA A 31 9.68 -17.77 -9.84
C ALA A 31 11.19 -17.71 -9.50
N ASP A 32 12.05 -18.38 -10.28
CA ASP A 32 13.51 -18.36 -10.12
C ASP A 32 14.19 -17.23 -10.92
N GLU A 33 13.46 -16.55 -11.82
CA GLU A 33 13.93 -15.33 -12.46
C GLU A 33 14.23 -14.27 -11.38
N ALA A 34 15.52 -14.00 -11.17
CA ALA A 34 15.98 -13.06 -10.17
C ALA A 34 15.29 -11.71 -10.38
N ALA A 35 14.61 -11.23 -9.34
CA ALA A 35 14.04 -9.88 -9.34
C ALA A 35 15.11 -8.88 -9.80
N PRO A 36 14.73 -7.85 -10.59
CA PRO A 36 15.68 -6.84 -11.01
C PRO A 36 16.37 -6.27 -9.78
N ALA A 37 17.70 -6.17 -9.84
CA ALA A 37 18.47 -5.59 -8.75
C ALA A 37 17.84 -4.23 -8.38
N PRO A 38 17.48 -3.99 -7.11
CA PRO A 38 17.02 -2.69 -6.71
C PRO A 38 18.12 -1.69 -7.08
N ASP A 39 17.77 -0.68 -7.88
CA ASP A 39 18.67 0.36 -8.34
C ASP A 39 19.36 0.97 -7.11
N GLY A 40 20.68 0.78 -7.04
CA GLY A 40 21.44 0.91 -5.80
C GLY A 40 21.53 2.36 -5.34
N SER A 41 20.86 2.68 -4.24
CA SER A 41 21.30 3.70 -3.27
C SER A 41 20.80 3.39 -1.87
N ASN A 42 21.32 2.33 -1.24
CA ASN A 42 22.08 2.45 0.01
C ASN A 42 22.60 1.08 0.49
N PRO A 43 23.92 0.89 0.74
CA PRO A 43 24.43 -0.30 1.39
C PRO A 43 24.11 -0.20 2.89
N VAL A 44 23.29 -1.12 3.42
CA VAL A 44 23.02 -1.17 4.86
C VAL A 44 24.28 -1.65 5.58
N GLN A 45 25.03 -0.69 6.12
CA GLN A 45 26.13 -0.90 7.03
C GLN A 45 25.62 -1.67 8.25
N ARG A 46 26.31 -2.76 8.60
CA ARG A 46 26.22 -3.36 9.93
C ARG A 46 26.80 -2.37 10.93
N GLY A 47 25.96 -1.50 11.46
CA GLY A 47 26.29 -0.53 12.51
C GLY A 47 25.07 -0.33 13.39
N GLU A 48 25.24 -0.59 14.69
CA GLU A 48 24.34 -0.12 15.74
C GLU A 48 24.11 1.38 15.57
N VAL A 49 22.88 1.76 15.23
CA VAL A 49 22.36 3.11 15.43
C VAL A 49 21.12 2.98 16.28
N GLY A 50 21.07 3.75 17.36
CA GLY A 50 19.93 3.83 18.25
C GLY A 50 18.67 4.11 17.44
N ALA A 51 17.60 3.39 17.77
CA ALA A 51 16.29 3.55 17.16
C ALA A 51 15.69 4.93 17.48
N GLU A 52 16.06 5.95 16.72
CA GLU A 52 15.10 6.97 16.32
C GLU A 52 14.32 6.37 15.15
N VAL A 53 13.16 5.82 15.45
CA VAL A 53 12.23 5.25 14.48
C VAL A 53 11.65 6.44 13.71
N ASP A 54 12.39 6.91 12.71
CA ASP A 54 11.81 7.75 11.67
C ASP A 54 10.92 6.83 10.83
N ASP A 55 9.64 6.80 11.16
CA ASP A 55 8.62 6.11 10.40
C ASP A 55 8.57 6.74 8.99
N PRO A 56 9.05 6.04 7.93
CA PRO A 56 9.16 6.64 6.60
C PRO A 56 7.79 6.86 5.93
N GLU A 57 6.71 6.42 6.58
CA GLU A 57 5.33 6.53 6.08
C GLU A 57 4.65 7.83 6.54
N SER A 58 5.20 8.51 7.55
CA SER A 58 4.68 9.79 8.04
C SER A 58 5.43 10.95 7.36
N PRO A 59 4.86 11.62 6.34
CA PRO A 59 5.50 12.76 5.70
C PRO A 59 5.78 13.84 6.75
N ARG A 60 7.04 14.28 6.76
CA ARG A 60 7.53 15.27 7.73
C ARG A 60 6.95 16.67 7.50
N SER A 61 6.37 16.94 6.34
CA SER A 61 5.87 18.25 5.93
C SER A 61 4.36 18.25 5.68
N CYS A 62 3.76 19.44 5.80
CA CYS A 62 2.36 19.67 5.49
C CYS A 62 2.03 19.32 4.03
N HIS A 63 0.89 18.66 3.82
CA HIS A 63 0.39 18.29 2.50
C HIS A 63 -0.16 19.49 1.70
N ARG A 64 -0.43 20.63 2.34
CA ARG A 64 -0.95 21.82 1.66
C ARG A 64 0.09 22.37 0.69
N ARG A 65 -0.38 22.71 -0.52
CA ARG A 65 0.49 23.22 -1.59
C ARG A 65 1.15 24.53 -1.16
N GLY A 66 2.48 24.57 -1.24
CA GLY A 66 3.25 25.76 -0.87
C GLY A 66 3.43 25.96 0.64
N CYS A 67 3.14 24.94 1.45
CA CYS A 67 3.45 24.92 2.87
C CYS A 67 4.59 23.94 3.14
N ASP A 68 5.73 24.44 3.59
CA ASP A 68 6.90 23.64 4.00
C ASP A 68 6.96 23.43 5.52
N GLU A 69 5.92 23.83 6.25
CA GLU A 69 5.86 23.63 7.70
C GLU A 69 5.80 22.15 8.06
N PRO A 70 6.35 21.76 9.22
CA PRO A 70 6.29 20.39 9.67
C PRO A 70 4.85 19.96 9.92
N ALA A 71 4.50 18.74 9.50
CA ALA A 71 3.22 18.15 9.84
C ALA A 71 3.17 17.88 11.35
N ALA A 72 2.10 18.36 12.00
CA ALA A 72 1.85 18.19 13.42
C ALA A 72 0.68 17.22 13.68
N PHE A 73 -0.24 17.09 12.71
CA PHE A 73 -1.45 16.28 12.84
C PHE A 73 -1.67 15.42 11.60
N LEU A 74 -2.26 14.25 11.83
CA LEU A 74 -2.82 13.37 10.82
C LEU A 74 -4.35 13.51 10.85
N VAL A 75 -4.91 13.98 9.74
CA VAL A 75 -6.36 14.04 9.51
C VAL A 75 -6.77 12.79 8.74
N LEU A 76 -7.70 12.04 9.32
CA LEU A 76 -8.28 10.81 8.77
C LEU A 76 -9.77 11.04 8.51
N GLU A 77 -10.21 10.78 7.28
CA GLU A 77 -11.63 10.76 6.93
C GLU A 77 -11.99 9.44 6.23
N ARG A 78 -12.89 8.67 6.83
CA ARG A 78 -13.45 7.45 6.25
C ARG A 78 -14.86 7.73 5.72
N TYR A 79 -15.06 7.57 4.42
CA TYR A 79 -16.30 7.89 3.70
C TYR A 79 -16.61 6.84 2.63
N LEU A 80 -17.84 6.78 2.13
CA LEU A 80 -18.19 5.95 0.98
C LEU A 80 -17.90 6.71 -0.31
N GLU A 81 -17.16 6.10 -1.24
CA GLU A 81 -16.98 6.68 -2.56
C GLU A 81 -18.27 6.66 -3.38
N GLU A 82 -18.49 7.71 -4.17
CA GLU A 82 -19.66 7.86 -5.05
C GLU A 82 -19.75 6.75 -6.10
N THR A 83 -18.63 6.15 -6.47
CA THR A 83 -18.56 5.04 -7.43
C THR A 83 -19.06 3.71 -6.86
N GLY A 84 -19.33 3.64 -5.55
CA GLY A 84 -19.86 2.45 -4.89
C GLY A 84 -18.83 1.33 -4.67
N GLN A 85 -17.54 1.63 -4.77
CA GLN A 85 -16.46 0.68 -4.49
C GLN A 85 -16.28 0.34 -2.99
N GLY A 86 -17.02 1.01 -2.12
CA GLY A 86 -17.05 0.78 -0.68
C GLY A 86 -16.46 1.95 0.11
N PRO A 87 -16.18 1.74 1.41
CA PRO A 87 -15.60 2.77 2.25
C PRO A 87 -14.11 2.96 1.93
N VAL A 88 -13.73 4.22 1.74
CA VAL A 88 -12.36 4.67 1.54
C VAL A 88 -11.91 5.51 2.72
N GLU A 89 -10.63 5.39 3.05
CA GLU A 89 -9.97 6.19 4.08
C GLU A 89 -9.00 7.16 3.41
N ALA A 90 -9.27 8.46 3.54
CA ALA A 90 -8.36 9.52 3.16
C ALA A 90 -7.50 9.94 4.35
N ARG A 91 -6.20 10.13 4.09
CA ARG A 91 -5.21 10.55 5.08
C ARG A 91 -4.51 11.82 4.61
N ALA A 92 -4.43 12.83 5.47
CA ALA A 92 -3.70 14.07 5.20
C ALA A 92 -2.87 14.49 6.41
N TYR A 93 -1.58 14.74 6.18
CA TYR A 93 -0.65 15.20 7.21
C TYR A 93 -0.53 16.72 7.11
N LEU A 94 -0.82 17.43 8.19
CA LEU A 94 -0.98 18.89 8.17
C LEU A 94 -0.29 19.57 9.35
N CYS A 95 0.16 20.81 9.15
CA CYS A 95 0.62 21.66 10.24
C CYS A 95 -0.57 22.11 11.11
N ALA A 96 -0.29 22.70 12.27
CA ALA A 96 -1.32 23.14 13.20
C ALA A 96 -2.30 24.18 12.59
N ASP A 97 -1.78 25.07 11.75
CA ASP A 97 -2.57 26.15 11.12
C ASP A 97 -3.60 25.55 10.13
N HIS A 98 -3.11 24.80 9.15
CA HIS A 98 -3.96 24.16 8.15
C HIS A 98 -4.91 23.12 8.74
N THR A 99 -4.52 22.43 9.82
CA THR A 99 -5.43 21.50 10.53
C THR A 99 -6.66 22.21 11.07
N GLY A 100 -6.52 23.48 11.50
CA GLY A 100 -7.65 24.31 11.96
C GLY A 100 -8.60 24.73 10.84
N GLU A 101 -8.15 24.68 9.58
CA GLU A 101 -8.95 24.98 8.40
C GLU A 101 -9.63 23.74 7.80
N GLU A 102 -9.19 22.53 8.18
CA GLU A 102 -9.79 21.29 7.68
C GLU A 102 -11.19 21.08 8.25
N CYS A 103 -12.07 20.57 7.40
CA CYS A 103 -13.42 20.18 7.77
C CYS A 103 -13.80 18.85 7.09
N PRO A 104 -14.70 18.06 7.71
CA PRO A 104 -15.22 16.84 7.10
C PRO A 104 -15.86 17.17 5.76
N THR A 105 -15.36 16.57 4.67
CA THR A 105 -15.80 16.91 3.31
C THR A 105 -17.00 16.06 2.88
N ASN A 106 -17.17 14.87 3.45
CA ASN A 106 -18.20 13.91 3.04
C ASN A 106 -19.33 13.75 4.06
N LEU A 107 -19.59 14.78 4.87
CA LEU A 107 -20.61 14.71 5.93
C LEU A 107 -22.04 14.49 5.37
N ASP A 108 -22.34 15.05 4.21
CA ASP A 108 -23.63 14.85 3.51
C ASP A 108 -23.88 13.39 3.08
N HIS A 109 -22.81 12.59 2.98
CA HIS A 109 -22.84 11.17 2.65
C HIS A 109 -22.40 10.29 3.84
N ALA A 110 -22.53 10.80 5.06
CA ALA A 110 -22.22 10.05 6.27
C ALA A 110 -23.05 8.76 6.35
N TYR A 111 -22.36 7.67 6.68
CA TYR A 111 -22.91 6.33 6.84
C TYR A 111 -22.57 5.79 8.23
N GLU A 112 -23.04 4.59 8.57
CA GLU A 112 -22.90 4.02 9.92
C GLU A 112 -21.45 3.97 10.44
N GLU A 113 -20.48 3.76 9.55
CA GLU A 113 -19.06 3.73 9.92
C GLU A 113 -18.27 4.96 9.45
N TYR A 114 -18.96 6.09 9.18
CA TYR A 114 -18.30 7.35 8.86
C TYR A 114 -17.45 7.82 10.04
N VAL A 115 -16.20 8.20 9.75
CA VAL A 115 -15.25 8.63 10.78
C VAL A 115 -14.46 9.83 10.26
N PHE A 116 -14.42 10.89 11.07
CA PHE A 116 -13.48 11.99 10.91
C PHE A 116 -12.66 12.12 12.20
N ARG A 117 -11.34 12.01 12.09
CA ARG A 117 -10.41 12.06 13.24
C ARG A 117 -9.21 12.93 12.92
N ILE A 118 -8.75 13.64 13.94
CA ILE A 118 -7.51 14.41 13.92
C ILE A 118 -6.64 13.85 15.04
N GLU A 119 -5.50 13.29 14.68
CA GLU A 119 -4.56 12.67 15.61
C GLU A 119 -3.22 13.43 15.60
N PRO A 120 -2.62 13.74 16.77
CA PRO A 120 -1.31 14.37 16.81
C PRO A 120 -0.22 13.38 16.38
N ILE A 121 0.73 13.86 15.57
CA ILE A 121 1.87 13.06 15.12
C ILE A 121 2.92 13.02 16.24
N PRO A 122 3.34 11.85 16.71
CA PRO A 122 4.37 11.75 17.74
C PRO A 122 5.70 12.27 17.19
N GLY A 123 6.40 13.09 17.98
CA GLY A 123 7.72 13.60 17.60
C GLY A 123 7.72 14.77 16.62
N HIS A 124 6.56 15.34 16.27
CA HIS A 124 6.55 16.67 15.63
C HIS A 124 7.12 17.66 16.64
N THR A 125 8.35 18.11 16.42
CA THR A 125 8.84 19.28 17.13
C THR A 125 8.08 20.45 16.52
N ALA A 126 7.08 20.97 17.24
CA ALA A 126 6.56 22.29 16.93
C ALA A 126 7.80 23.20 16.89
N SER A 127 8.15 23.68 15.69
CA SER A 127 9.26 24.61 15.53
C SER A 127 8.87 25.86 16.32
N SER A 128 9.32 25.91 17.58
CA SER A 128 9.11 27.04 18.45
C SER A 128 9.74 28.25 17.75
N PRO A 129 8.99 29.31 17.44
CA PRO A 129 9.59 30.48 16.81
C PRO A 129 10.55 31.15 17.80
N PRO A 130 11.63 31.79 17.32
CA PRO A 130 12.59 32.50 18.16
C PRO A 130 12.02 33.77 18.81
#